data_AF-A0A8C5EQU0-F1
#
_entry.id   AF-A0A8C5EQU0-F1
#
_cell.length_a   1.000
_cell.length_b   1.000
_cell.length_c   1.000
_cell.angle_alpha   90.00
_cell.angle_beta   90.00
_cell.angle_gamma   90.00
#
_symmetry.space_group_name_H-M   'P 1'
#
loop_
_entity.id
_entity.type
_entity.pdbx_description
1 polymer ?
#
loop_
_entity_poly.entity_id
_entity_poly.type
_entity_poly.pdbx_seq_one_letter_code
_entity_poly.pdbx_strand_id
1 'polypeptide(L)' 'MFLLKLDILFMLIFSSWCPNEPNNGSGKEDCGEYIPSKDCWNDHNCFHLNFWICEKKKA' A
#
# COMPACT_ATOMS: atom_id res chain seq x y z
N MET A 1 0.95 7.32 0.82
CA MET A 1 0.41 6.45 1.89
C MET A 1 -1.04 6.13 1.57
N PHE A 2 -1.28 4.91 1.11
CA PHE A 2 -2.63 4.40 0.92
C PHE A 2 -3.27 4.17 2.29
N LEU A 3 -3.96 5.19 2.79
CA LEU A 3 -5.01 4.99 3.79
C LEU A 3 -6.34 4.97 3.05
N LEU A 4 -6.51 3.96 2.18
CA LEU A 4 -7.86 3.45 1.96
C LEU A 4 -8.32 2.97 3.33
N LYS A 5 -9.55 3.29 3.69
CA LYS A 5 -10.08 3.04 5.03
C LYS A 5 -10.36 1.53 5.15
N LEU A 6 -9.30 0.77 5.34
CA LEU A 6 -9.29 -0.69 5.32
C LEU A 6 -9.13 -1.16 6.76
N ASP A 7 -10.26 -1.38 7.40
CA ASP A 7 -10.30 -2.14 8.65
C ASP A 7 -9.58 -3.49 8.40
N ILE A 8 -8.89 -4.03 9.42
CA ILE A 8 -8.03 -5.24 9.34
C ILE A 8 -8.68 -6.40 8.56
N LEU A 9 -10.02 -6.49 8.61
CA LEU A 9 -10.81 -7.47 7.89
C LEU A 9 -10.68 -7.36 6.36
N PHE A 10 -10.55 -6.17 5.80
CA PHE A 10 -10.41 -5.96 4.36
C PHE A 10 -9.04 -6.42 3.84
N MET A 11 -7.96 -6.17 4.59
CA MET A 11 -6.62 -6.65 4.21
C MET A 11 -6.50 -8.18 4.24
N LEU A 12 -7.34 -8.87 5.03
CA LEU A 12 -7.39 -10.34 5.06
C LEU A 12 -8.10 -10.94 3.84
N ILE A 13 -9.02 -10.20 3.21
CA ILE A 13 -9.80 -10.69 2.06
C ILE A 13 -9.22 -10.24 0.71
N PHE A 14 -8.42 -9.18 0.68
CA PHE A 14 -7.81 -8.68 -0.54
C PHE A 14 -6.42 -8.11 -0.29
N SER A 15 -5.45 -8.66 -1.01
CA SER A 15 -4.14 -8.05 -1.17
C SER A 15 -3.65 -8.18 -2.61
N SER A 16 -2.91 -7.17 -3.07
CA SER A 16 -2.34 -7.13 -4.41
C SER A 16 -0.83 -6.84 -4.35
N TRP A 17 -0.14 -7.41 -3.36
CA TRP A 17 1.30 -7.27 -3.21
C TRP A 17 2.05 -7.73 -4.45
N CYS A 18 3.12 -7.02 -4.79
CA CYS A 18 4.04 -7.46 -5.81
C CYS A 18 4.72 -8.77 -5.36
N PRO A 19 5.26 -9.57 -6.31
CA PRO A 19 6.03 -10.75 -5.94
C PRO A 19 7.15 -10.39 -4.95
N ASN A 20 7.18 -11.13 -3.83
CA ASN A 20 8.07 -10.95 -2.67
C ASN A 20 7.72 -9.81 -1.71
N GLU A 21 6.60 -9.11 -1.90
CA GLU A 21 6.13 -8.09 -0.96
C GLU A 21 4.99 -8.62 -0.05
N PRO A 22 4.81 -8.07 1.16
CA PRO A 22 5.67 -7.06 1.80
C PRO A 22 6.97 -7.67 2.34
N ASN A 23 8.10 -6.98 2.17
CA ASN A 23 9.43 -7.50 2.51
C ASN A 23 10.11 -6.80 3.71
N ASN A 24 9.56 -5.69 4.19
CA ASN A 24 10.13 -4.81 5.20
C ASN A 24 11.60 -4.45 4.93
N GLY A 25 11.88 -3.84 3.78
CA GLY A 25 13.21 -3.57 3.29
C GLY A 25 14.04 -2.77 4.27
N SER A 26 15.19 -3.33 4.67
CA SER A 26 16.08 -2.74 5.68
C SER A 26 15.40 -2.46 7.04
N GLY A 27 14.23 -3.06 7.32
CA GLY A 27 13.46 -2.90 8.55
C GLY A 27 12.78 -1.54 8.69
N LYS A 28 12.42 -0.87 7.58
CA LYS A 28 11.90 0.51 7.59
C LYS A 28 10.70 0.76 6.66
N GLU A 29 9.98 -0.28 6.24
CA GLU A 29 8.93 -0.18 5.23
C GLU A 29 7.55 -0.44 5.82
N ASP A 30 7.01 0.54 6.55
CA ASP A 30 5.73 0.40 7.25
C ASP A 30 4.52 0.94 6.44
N CYS A 31 4.73 1.46 5.23
CA CYS A 31 3.70 2.13 4.44
C CYS A 31 3.54 1.52 3.04
N GLY A 32 2.30 1.22 2.63
CA GLY A 32 2.04 0.73 1.27
C GLY A 32 2.08 1.83 0.19
N GLU A 33 2.67 1.50 -0.95
CA GLU A 33 2.58 2.21 -2.21
C GLU A 33 2.06 1.30 -3.34
N TYR A 34 1.44 1.90 -4.35
CA TYR A 34 1.04 1.21 -5.58
C TYR A 34 2.07 1.51 -6.66
N ILE A 35 2.52 0.48 -7.37
CA ILE A 35 3.46 0.58 -8.48
C ILE A 35 2.69 0.45 -9.81
N PRO A 36 2.43 1.56 -10.53
CA PRO A 36 1.58 1.52 -11.73
C PRO A 36 2.12 0.63 -12.85
N SER A 37 3.44 0.51 -12.97
CA SER A 37 4.09 -0.31 -14.01
C SER A 37 4.00 -1.82 -13.76
N LYS A 38 3.69 -2.23 -12.52
CA LYS A 38 3.57 -3.63 -12.13
C LYS A 38 2.15 -4.02 -11.70
N ASP A 39 1.26 -3.04 -11.58
CA ASP A 39 -0.11 -3.19 -11.12
C ASP A 39 -0.23 -3.94 -9.77
N CYS A 40 0.66 -3.61 -8.84
CA CYS A 40 0.74 -4.26 -7.53
C CYS A 40 1.31 -3.33 -6.46
N TRP A 41 1.34 -3.79 -5.22
CA TRP A 41 1.75 -3.01 -4.05
C TRP A 41 3.15 -3.35 -3.58
N ASN A 42 3.82 -2.35 -3.00
CA ASN A 42 5.09 -2.48 -2.30
C ASN A 42 4.94 -1.89 -0.91
N ASP A 43 5.50 -2.51 0.12
CA ASP A 43 5.71 -1.82 1.38
C ASP A 43 6.95 -0.95 1.21
N HIS A 44 6.87 0.29 1.67
CA HIS A 44 7.91 1.26 1.48
C HIS A 44 8.05 2.18 2.68
N ASN A 45 9.18 2.90 2.70
CA ASN A 45 9.46 3.85 3.76
C ASN A 45 8.41 4.97 3.77
N CYS A 46 7.77 5.17 4.91
CA CYS A 46 6.71 6.18 5.09
C CYS A 46 7.16 7.63 4.80
N PHE A 47 8.46 7.91 4.85
CA PHE A 47 9.03 9.22 4.56
C PHE A 47 9.40 9.42 3.09
N HIS A 48 9.18 8.42 2.22
CA HIS A 48 9.35 8.58 0.79
C HIS A 48 8.28 9.52 0.21
N LEU A 49 8.72 10.49 -0.60
CA LEU A 49 7.83 11.47 -1.22
C LEU A 49 7.19 10.89 -2.49
N ASN A 50 5.95 10.44 -2.35
CA ASN A 50 5.14 9.89 -3.44
C ASN A 50 3.87 10.73 -3.69
N PHE A 51 3.22 10.48 -4.83
CA PHE A 51 1.83 10.93 -5.06
C PHE A 51 0.84 10.10 -4.24
N TRP A 52 -0.40 10.60 -4.12
CA TRP A 52 -1.42 10.04 -3.22
C TRP A 52 -2.68 9.70 -4.00
N ILE A 53 -3.33 8.59 -3.61
CA ILE A 53 -4.67 8.22 -4.07
C ILE A 53 -5.63 8.48 -2.91
N CYS A 54 -6.71 9.20 -3.19
CA CYS A 54 -7.75 9.54 -2.22
C CYS A 54 -9.04 8.79 -2.54
N GLU A 55 -9.72 8.30 -1.51
CA GLU A 55 -11.07 7.72 -1.63
C GLU A 55 -12.08 8.62 -0.92
N LYS A 56 -13.27 8.75 -1.49
CA LYS A 56 -14.43 9.34 -0.82
C LYS A 56 -15.65 8.45 -1.04
N LYS A 57 -16.52 8.36 -0.03
CA LYS A 57 -17.83 7.73 -0.21
C LYS A 57 -18.62 8.53 -1.24
N LYS A 58 -19.35 7.83 -2.10
CA LYS A 58 -20.36 8.48 -2.94
C LYS A 58 -21.44 9.08 -2.01
N ALA A 59 -21.89 10.28 -2.33
CA ALA A 59 -22.98 10.96 -1.63
C ALA A 59 -24.32 10.27 -1.90
#